data_AF-A0A4Q4T2H8-F1
#
_entry.id   AF-A0A4Q4T2H8-F1
#
_cell.length_a   1.000
_cell.length_b   1.000
_cell.length_c   1.000
_cell.angle_alpha   90.00
_cell.angle_beta   90.00
_cell.angle_gamma   90.00
#
_symmetry.space_group_name_H-M   'P 1'
#
loop_
_entity.id
_entity.type
_entity.pdbx_description
1 polymer ?
#
loop_
_entity_poly.entity_id
_entity_poly.type
_entity_poly.pdbx_seq_one_letter_code
_entity_poly.pdbx_strand_id
1 'polypeptide(L)'
;MLDVLTTLPAEKLSKIRHLRVHGRKLELGFPGGSKFRACYGLASALKLLPGLRLDTLTVFGDTDYRHSYETLDELVREGSGWRELRFISPSCALLGYANSLPLFMDDTQERRFWWKSQPADWQGALGGRDGETSGPSVTVYRSTQRGRCGSVLDEWTRETYEQEVPQDRLSTENFGIWGDKLLLADGGHEKEMMIVARRGADIDYAEAEGSPFIRSDIRKDMEGRTWRAIRHYCGDALNGGNQGEEQVETDSYTNVEDYNWPPAGTPSHSNIYAGI
;
A
#
# COMPACT_ATOMS: atom_id res chain seq x y z
N MET A 1 10.95 -5.72 7.62
CA MET A 1 10.33 -6.86 6.87
C MET A 1 11.34 -7.61 6.01
N LEU A 2 11.92 -6.98 4.98
CA LEU A 2 12.77 -7.67 4.00
C LEU A 2 13.99 -8.35 4.63
N ASP A 3 14.62 -7.73 5.63
CA ASP A 3 15.77 -8.31 6.34
C ASP A 3 15.48 -9.64 7.03
N VAL A 4 14.23 -9.86 7.43
CA VAL A 4 13.81 -11.11 8.07
C VAL A 4 13.39 -12.11 6.99
N LEU A 5 12.46 -11.72 6.13
CA LEU A 5 11.83 -12.66 5.19
C LEU A 5 12.79 -13.18 4.12
N THR A 6 13.72 -12.35 3.64
CA THR A 6 14.70 -12.77 2.61
C THR A 6 15.78 -13.72 3.13
N THR A 7 15.90 -13.88 4.47
CA THR A 7 16.82 -14.85 5.09
C THR A 7 16.20 -16.23 5.26
N LEU A 8 14.88 -16.34 5.10
CA LEU A 8 14.16 -17.60 5.24
C LEU A 8 14.32 -18.44 3.96
N PRO A 9 14.52 -19.77 4.08
CA PRO A 9 14.42 -20.67 2.94
C PRO A 9 13.02 -20.60 2.30
N ALA A 10 12.93 -20.82 0.98
CA ALA A 10 11.68 -20.78 0.22
C ALA A 10 10.59 -21.70 0.82
N GLU A 11 10.97 -22.87 1.35
CA GLU A 11 10.05 -23.79 2.03
C GLU A 11 9.40 -23.21 3.29
N LYS A 12 10.10 -22.33 4.02
CA LYS A 12 9.54 -21.63 5.18
C LYS A 12 8.72 -20.44 4.74
N LEU A 13 9.22 -19.67 3.77
CA LEU A 13 8.53 -18.49 3.23
C LEU A 13 7.15 -18.84 2.66
N SER A 14 7.07 -19.95 1.90
CA SER A 14 5.82 -20.47 1.33
C SER A 14 4.81 -21.02 2.35
N LYS A 15 5.21 -21.19 3.61
CA LYS A 15 4.33 -21.59 4.71
C LYS A 15 3.76 -20.37 5.48
N ILE A 16 4.27 -19.16 5.23
CA ILE A 16 3.72 -17.95 5.82
C ILE A 16 2.36 -17.68 5.16
N ARG A 17 1.30 -17.61 5.97
CA ARG A 17 -0.08 -17.37 5.52
C ARG A 17 -0.59 -15.97 5.84
N HIS A 18 -0.03 -15.32 6.85
CA HIS A 18 -0.48 -14.00 7.28
C HIS A 18 0.74 -13.10 7.42
N LEU A 19 0.65 -11.90 6.84
CA LEU A 19 1.66 -10.87 6.96
C LEU A 19 0.99 -9.54 7.22
N ARG A 20 1.54 -8.80 8.18
CA ARG A 20 1.09 -7.46 8.56
C ARG A 20 2.24 -6.49 8.42
N VAL A 21 2.01 -5.40 7.70
CA VAL A 21 3.04 -4.40 7.38
C VAL A 21 2.45 -3.00 7.27
N HIS A 22 3.28 -1.99 7.45
CA HIS A 22 2.94 -0.62 7.06
C HIS A 22 3.16 -0.44 5.55
N GLY A 23 2.24 0.26 4.88
CA GLY A 23 2.28 0.57 3.46
C GLY A 23 3.30 1.65 3.07
N ARG A 24 4.36 1.83 3.85
CA ARG A 24 5.40 2.84 3.55
C ARG A 24 6.25 2.38 2.38
N LYS A 25 6.63 3.34 1.52
CA LYS A 25 7.57 3.09 0.43
C LYS A 25 8.95 2.74 1.00
N LEU A 26 9.62 1.80 0.36
CA LEU A 26 11.01 1.47 0.63
C LEU A 26 11.91 2.53 -0.02
N GLU A 27 12.62 3.29 0.80
CA GLU A 27 13.58 4.28 0.33
C GLU A 27 15.00 3.71 0.30
N LEU A 28 15.67 3.84 -0.84
CA LEU A 28 17.06 3.43 -1.02
C LEU A 28 17.93 4.63 -1.40
N GLY A 29 19.01 4.83 -0.64
CA GLY A 29 20.07 5.76 -0.96
C GLY A 29 21.07 5.14 -1.95
N PHE A 30 21.70 5.97 -2.79
CA PHE A 30 22.74 5.52 -3.72
C PHE A 30 24.11 6.08 -3.36
N PRO A 31 25.19 5.31 -3.59
CA PRO A 31 26.56 5.74 -3.33
C PRO A 31 26.88 7.09 -4.00
N GLY A 32 27.71 7.90 -3.33
CA GLY A 32 28.14 9.20 -3.85
C GLY A 32 27.39 10.41 -3.29
N GLY A 33 26.63 10.26 -2.21
CA GLY A 33 26.02 11.39 -1.49
C GLY A 33 24.91 12.10 -2.26
N SER A 34 24.34 11.45 -3.28
CA SER A 34 23.17 11.97 -3.99
C SER A 34 22.01 12.14 -3.02
N LYS A 35 21.37 13.31 -3.05
CA LYS A 35 20.10 13.52 -2.33
C LYS A 35 18.94 12.73 -2.96
N PHE A 36 19.15 12.17 -4.15
CA PHE A 36 18.15 11.36 -4.83
C PHE A 36 18.01 10.00 -4.12
N ARG A 37 16.80 9.71 -3.67
CA ARG A 37 16.40 8.43 -3.08
C ARG A 37 15.48 7.72 -4.06
N ALA A 38 15.77 6.47 -4.36
CA ALA A 38 14.78 5.65 -5.07
C ALA A 38 13.72 5.19 -4.07
N CYS A 39 12.45 5.36 -4.43
CA CYS A 39 11.32 4.94 -3.60
C CYS A 39 10.58 3.82 -4.31
N TYR A 40 10.52 2.65 -3.67
CA TYR A 40 9.83 1.46 -4.18
C TYR A 40 8.56 1.21 -3.38
N GLY A 41 7.45 0.93 -4.08
CA GLY A 41 6.20 0.56 -3.43
C GLY A 41 6.27 -0.82 -2.77
N LEU A 42 5.27 -1.14 -1.96
CA LEU A 42 5.20 -2.43 -1.28
C LEU A 42 5.08 -3.60 -2.27
N ALA A 43 4.33 -3.44 -3.36
CA ALA A 43 4.22 -4.48 -4.40
C ALA A 43 5.60 -4.81 -5.00
N SER A 44 6.40 -3.79 -5.28
CA SER A 44 7.80 -3.92 -5.71
C SER A 44 8.68 -4.64 -4.68
N ALA A 45 8.56 -4.27 -3.39
CA ALA A 45 9.31 -4.94 -2.33
C ALA A 45 8.95 -6.43 -2.20
N LEU A 46 7.66 -6.80 -2.35
CA LEU A 46 7.21 -8.19 -2.32
C LEU A 46 7.79 -9.02 -3.47
N LYS A 47 8.15 -8.40 -4.61
CA LYS A 47 8.85 -9.11 -5.71
C LYS A 47 10.21 -9.69 -5.32
N LEU A 48 10.82 -9.22 -4.23
CA LEU A 48 12.05 -9.78 -3.68
C LEU A 48 11.82 -11.05 -2.83
N LEU A 49 10.58 -11.49 -2.69
CA LEU A 49 10.17 -12.63 -1.85
C LEU A 49 9.50 -13.74 -2.69
N PRO A 50 10.20 -14.35 -3.66
CA PRO A 50 9.64 -15.44 -4.45
C PRO A 50 9.25 -16.63 -3.55
N GLY A 51 8.07 -17.19 -3.80
CA GLY A 51 7.47 -18.26 -3.00
C GLY A 51 6.54 -17.77 -1.90
N LEU A 52 6.40 -16.46 -1.68
CA LEU A 52 5.44 -15.90 -0.73
C LEU A 52 4.00 -16.26 -1.16
N ARG A 53 3.21 -16.81 -0.22
CA ARG A 53 1.85 -17.29 -0.49
C ARG A 53 0.93 -17.02 0.71
N LEU A 54 0.55 -15.76 0.85
CA LEU A 54 -0.27 -15.26 1.95
C LEU A 54 -1.75 -15.53 1.69
N ASP A 55 -2.42 -16.09 2.68
CA ASP A 55 -3.87 -16.11 2.74
C ASP A 55 -4.42 -14.70 3.01
N THR A 56 -3.72 -13.91 3.83
CA THR A 56 -4.07 -12.52 4.14
C THR A 56 -2.82 -11.65 4.23
N LEU A 57 -2.81 -10.56 3.48
CA LEU A 57 -1.86 -9.44 3.61
C LEU A 57 -2.61 -8.26 4.23
N THR A 58 -2.25 -7.87 5.45
CA THR A 58 -2.79 -6.67 6.10
C THR A 58 -1.80 -5.53 5.97
N VAL A 59 -2.23 -4.43 5.36
CA VAL A 59 -1.42 -3.23 5.12
C VAL A 59 -2.02 -2.06 5.87
N PHE A 60 -1.25 -1.45 6.76
CA PHE A 60 -1.62 -0.21 7.42
C PHE A 60 -1.16 0.98 6.60
N GLY A 61 -2.11 1.80 6.16
CA GLY A 61 -1.85 3.09 5.52
C GLY A 61 -1.20 4.09 6.47
N ASP A 62 -0.77 5.20 5.90
CA ASP A 62 -0.21 6.34 6.63
C ASP A 62 -1.16 7.54 6.54
N THR A 63 -0.87 8.59 7.30
CA THR A 63 -1.52 9.91 7.21
C THR A 63 -1.27 10.60 5.87
N ASP A 64 -0.25 10.16 5.12
CA ASP A 64 -0.11 10.51 3.71
C ASP A 64 -1.05 9.66 2.87
N TYR A 65 -2.27 10.19 2.72
CA TYR A 65 -3.35 9.52 2.02
C TYR A 65 -3.03 9.28 0.54
N ARG A 66 -2.23 10.15 -0.08
CA ARG A 66 -1.82 10.01 -1.48
C ARG A 66 -0.94 8.80 -1.66
N HIS A 67 0.12 8.71 -0.86
CA HIS A 67 1.00 7.55 -0.89
C HIS A 67 0.27 6.27 -0.50
N SER A 68 -0.67 6.35 0.45
CA SER A 68 -1.48 5.20 0.86
C SER A 68 -2.35 4.65 -0.27
N TYR A 69 -3.03 5.53 -1.02
CA TYR A 69 -3.82 5.12 -2.18
C TYR A 69 -2.95 4.59 -3.31
N GLU A 70 -1.83 5.25 -3.63
CA GLU A 70 -0.88 4.77 -4.65
C GLU A 70 -0.38 3.37 -4.30
N THR A 71 -0.09 3.11 -3.03
CA THR A 71 0.34 1.80 -2.54
C THR A 71 -0.77 0.76 -2.70
N LEU A 72 -2.01 1.10 -2.33
CA LEU A 72 -3.16 0.22 -2.52
C LEU A 72 -3.42 -0.07 -4.00
N ASP A 73 -3.40 0.94 -4.86
CA ASP A 73 -3.60 0.80 -6.30
C ASP A 73 -2.54 -0.11 -6.94
N GLU A 74 -1.26 0.09 -6.59
CA GLU A 74 -0.15 -0.75 -7.05
C GLU A 74 -0.32 -2.20 -6.58
N LEU A 75 -0.70 -2.44 -5.32
CA LEU A 75 -0.94 -3.77 -4.80
C LEU A 75 -2.09 -4.48 -5.53
N VAL A 76 -3.21 -3.78 -5.75
CA VAL A 76 -4.39 -4.34 -6.44
C VAL A 76 -4.05 -4.67 -7.90
N ARG A 77 -3.37 -3.77 -8.61
CA ARG A 77 -3.08 -3.92 -10.04
C ARG A 77 -1.92 -4.88 -10.30
N GLU A 78 -0.82 -4.72 -9.58
CA GLU A 78 0.47 -5.33 -9.91
C GLU A 78 0.96 -6.31 -8.83
N GLY A 79 0.45 -6.20 -7.60
CA GLY A 79 0.84 -7.04 -6.46
C GLY A 79 0.44 -8.51 -6.60
N SER A 80 1.32 -9.41 -6.17
CA SER A 80 1.07 -10.85 -6.04
C SER A 80 1.63 -11.35 -4.69
N GLY A 81 1.48 -12.64 -4.41
CA GLY A 81 1.86 -13.23 -3.12
C GLY A 81 0.75 -13.23 -2.07
N TRP A 82 -0.47 -12.79 -2.39
CA TRP A 82 -1.60 -12.70 -1.45
C TRP A 82 -2.94 -13.10 -2.08
N ARG A 83 -3.79 -13.77 -1.29
CA ARG A 83 -5.18 -14.15 -1.66
C ARG A 83 -6.19 -13.09 -1.25
N GLU A 84 -6.07 -12.57 -0.02
CA GLU A 84 -6.86 -11.45 0.49
C GLU A 84 -5.91 -10.32 0.89
N LEU A 85 -6.17 -9.11 0.41
CA LEU A 85 -5.51 -7.88 0.84
C LEU A 85 -6.49 -7.09 1.72
N ARG A 86 -6.09 -6.78 2.94
CA ARG A 86 -6.79 -5.85 3.84
C ARG A 86 -5.96 -4.59 3.97
N PHE A 87 -6.38 -3.51 3.33
CA PHE A 87 -5.74 -2.21 3.49
C PHE A 87 -6.55 -1.39 4.48
N ILE A 88 -5.94 -1.00 5.60
CA ILE A 88 -6.60 -0.25 6.67
C ILE A 88 -5.97 1.13 6.71
N SER A 89 -6.79 2.17 6.65
CA SER A 89 -6.40 3.57 6.75
C SER A 89 -6.95 4.18 8.03
N PRO A 90 -6.18 5.07 8.70
CA PRO A 90 -6.67 5.82 9.86
C PRO A 90 -7.82 6.78 9.52
N SER A 91 -8.01 7.08 8.23
CA SER A 91 -8.93 8.12 7.76
C SER A 91 -9.64 7.76 6.47
N CYS A 92 -10.90 8.19 6.35
CA CYS A 92 -11.64 8.18 5.08
C CYS A 92 -11.04 9.14 4.05
N ALA A 93 -10.12 10.04 4.45
CA ALA A 93 -9.38 10.87 3.52
C ALA A 93 -8.57 10.08 2.49
N LEU A 94 -8.33 8.78 2.72
CA LEU A 94 -7.83 7.85 1.70
C LEU A 94 -8.65 7.85 0.41
N LEU A 95 -9.94 8.15 0.43
CA LEU A 95 -10.77 8.26 -0.78
C LEU A 95 -11.31 9.68 -1.01
N GLY A 96 -11.02 10.61 -0.09
CA GLY A 96 -11.63 11.94 -0.07
C GLY A 96 -10.67 13.12 -0.18
N TYR A 97 -9.34 12.92 -0.20
CA TYR A 97 -8.44 14.07 -0.27
C TYR A 97 -8.51 14.77 -1.64
N ALA A 98 -8.20 16.08 -1.64
CA ALA A 98 -8.11 16.87 -2.86
C ALA A 98 -6.70 16.76 -3.47
N ASN A 99 -6.61 16.41 -4.76
CA ASN A 99 -5.35 16.43 -5.48
C ASN A 99 -4.90 17.88 -5.67
N SER A 100 -3.90 18.32 -4.89
CA SER A 100 -3.41 19.70 -4.87
C SER A 100 -2.29 19.99 -5.88
N LEU A 101 -2.04 19.08 -6.85
CA LEU A 101 -1.01 19.34 -7.86
C LEU A 101 -1.39 20.57 -8.71
N PRO A 102 -0.45 21.50 -8.95
CA PRO A 102 -0.74 22.71 -9.71
C PRO A 102 -0.98 22.36 -11.19
N LEU A 103 -2.03 22.96 -11.75
CA LEU A 103 -2.61 22.88 -13.10
C LEU A 103 -1.64 23.15 -14.30
N PHE A 104 -0.35 22.79 -14.22
CA PHE A 104 0.68 23.20 -15.18
C PHE A 104 1.54 22.06 -15.76
N MET A 105 1.09 20.80 -15.74
CA MET A 105 1.80 19.69 -16.41
C MET A 105 0.92 19.09 -17.52
N ASP A 106 1.57 18.69 -18.60
CA ASP A 106 1.00 18.28 -19.89
C ASP A 106 -0.13 17.21 -19.79
N ASP A 107 -1.21 17.47 -20.55
CA ASP A 107 -2.57 16.88 -20.52
C ASP A 107 -2.61 15.36 -20.79
N THR A 108 -1.49 14.76 -21.17
CA THR A 108 -1.40 13.35 -21.58
C THR A 108 -0.91 12.39 -20.49
N GLN A 109 -0.21 12.87 -19.46
CA GLN A 109 0.26 12.02 -18.35
C GLN A 109 -0.59 12.13 -17.07
N GLU A 110 -1.28 13.26 -16.85
CA GLU A 110 -1.92 13.54 -15.55
C GLU A 110 -3.27 12.83 -15.31
N ARG A 111 -4.00 12.44 -16.35
CA ARG A 111 -5.29 11.71 -16.18
C ARG A 111 -5.16 10.38 -15.44
N ARG A 112 -3.93 9.87 -15.26
CA ARG A 112 -3.64 8.64 -14.51
C ARG A 112 -3.57 8.85 -12.99
N PHE A 113 -3.34 10.08 -12.53
CA PHE A 113 -3.32 10.43 -11.10
C PHE A 113 -4.70 10.84 -10.59
N TRP A 114 -5.69 10.96 -11.47
CA TRP A 114 -7.07 11.16 -11.09
C TRP A 114 -7.60 9.87 -10.51
N TRP A 115 -7.98 9.94 -9.24
CA TRP A 115 -8.56 8.82 -8.55
C TRP A 115 -9.91 8.50 -9.18
N LYS A 116 -10.09 7.22 -9.47
CA LYS A 116 -11.32 6.72 -10.07
C LYS A 116 -12.29 6.25 -8.99
N SER A 117 -13.54 6.07 -9.38
CA SER A 117 -14.59 5.64 -8.46
C SER A 117 -14.28 4.28 -7.83
N GLN A 118 -14.27 4.24 -6.50
CA GLN A 118 -14.03 3.02 -5.74
C GLN A 118 -15.34 2.50 -5.13
N PRO A 119 -15.53 1.17 -5.05
CA PRO A 119 -14.58 0.10 -5.42
C PRO A 119 -14.51 -0.26 -6.91
N ALA A 120 -15.31 0.36 -7.78
CA ALA A 120 -15.52 -0.11 -9.16
C ALA A 120 -14.24 -0.20 -10.01
N ASP A 121 -13.32 0.76 -9.90
CA ASP A 121 -12.07 0.72 -10.66
C ASP A 121 -11.10 -0.38 -10.16
N TRP A 122 -10.94 -0.55 -8.84
CA TRP A 122 -10.15 -1.66 -8.31
C TRP A 122 -10.78 -3.03 -8.63
N GLN A 123 -12.11 -3.12 -8.59
CA GLN A 123 -12.84 -4.31 -9.01
C GLN A 123 -12.55 -4.65 -10.47
N GLY A 124 -12.64 -3.68 -11.37
CA GLY A 124 -12.33 -3.86 -12.79
C GLY A 124 -10.87 -4.23 -13.04
N ALA A 125 -9.94 -3.62 -12.29
CA ALA A 125 -8.52 -3.95 -12.37
C ALA A 125 -8.24 -5.39 -11.95
N LEU A 126 -8.85 -5.83 -10.85
CA LEU A 126 -8.70 -7.19 -10.34
C LEU A 126 -9.36 -8.22 -11.26
N GLY A 127 -10.56 -7.91 -11.77
CA GLY A 127 -11.27 -8.70 -12.77
C GLY A 127 -10.50 -8.87 -14.08
N GLY A 128 -9.87 -7.80 -14.58
CA GLY A 128 -9.05 -7.86 -15.79
C GLY A 128 -7.79 -8.72 -15.63
N ARG A 129 -7.23 -8.79 -14.42
CA ARG A 129 -6.02 -9.58 -14.12
C ARG A 129 -6.32 -11.05 -13.84
N ASP A 130 -7.30 -11.29 -12.98
CA ASP A 130 -7.64 -12.64 -12.51
C ASP A 130 -8.66 -13.33 -13.42
N GLY A 131 -9.25 -12.60 -14.36
CA GLY A 131 -10.39 -13.03 -15.15
C GLY A 131 -11.69 -12.94 -14.35
N GLU A 132 -12.70 -12.28 -14.93
CA GLU A 132 -13.99 -12.02 -14.26
C GLU A 132 -14.69 -13.31 -13.79
N THR A 133 -14.51 -14.41 -14.53
CA THR A 133 -15.11 -15.70 -14.21
C THR A 133 -14.55 -16.36 -12.95
N SER A 134 -13.38 -15.93 -12.48
CA SER A 134 -12.81 -16.42 -11.22
C SER A 134 -13.48 -15.77 -9.98
N GLY A 135 -14.29 -14.73 -10.17
CA GLY A 135 -15.02 -14.06 -9.08
C GLY A 135 -14.15 -13.27 -8.09
N PRO A 136 -13.16 -12.46 -8.54
CA PRO A 136 -12.46 -11.55 -7.63
C PRO A 136 -13.43 -10.50 -7.08
N SER A 137 -13.16 -9.96 -5.89
CA SER A 137 -14.04 -8.98 -5.24
C SER A 137 -13.27 -7.88 -4.54
N VAL A 138 -13.76 -6.64 -4.59
CA VAL A 138 -13.29 -5.51 -3.79
C VAL A 138 -14.44 -4.93 -3.00
N THR A 139 -14.27 -4.78 -1.69
CA THR A 139 -15.25 -4.17 -0.79
C THR A 139 -14.58 -3.10 0.05
N VAL A 140 -15.23 -1.93 0.17
CA VAL A 140 -14.78 -0.85 1.04
C VAL A 140 -15.69 -0.78 2.25
N TYR A 141 -15.08 -0.76 3.42
CA TYR A 141 -15.75 -0.57 4.70
C TYR A 141 -15.31 0.75 5.32
N ARG A 142 -16.25 1.44 5.93
CA ARG A 142 -16.04 2.69 6.66
C ARG A 142 -16.48 2.53 8.10
N SER A 143 -15.69 3.01 9.05
CA SER A 143 -16.08 3.02 10.45
C SER A 143 -17.22 4.01 10.71
N THR A 144 -18.17 3.62 11.56
CA THR A 144 -19.22 4.51 12.07
C THR A 144 -18.74 5.35 13.24
N GLN A 145 -17.59 5.01 13.84
CA GLN A 145 -17.04 5.64 15.04
C GLN A 145 -15.85 6.55 14.72
N ARG A 146 -15.80 7.72 15.36
CA ARG A 146 -14.71 8.69 15.18
C ARG A 146 -13.58 8.43 16.18
N GLY A 147 -12.34 8.54 15.73
CA GLY A 147 -11.13 8.51 16.56
C GLY A 147 -10.89 7.17 17.26
N ARG A 148 -11.59 6.10 16.88
CA ARG A 148 -11.45 4.78 17.53
C ARG A 148 -10.69 3.82 16.62
N CYS A 149 -9.45 3.55 17.01
CA CYS A 149 -8.61 2.55 16.36
C CYS A 149 -9.25 1.15 16.42
N GLY A 150 -9.18 0.40 15.32
CA GLY A 150 -9.73 -0.95 15.21
C GLY A 150 -11.25 -1.00 15.00
N SER A 151 -11.94 0.13 14.96
CA SER A 151 -13.40 0.17 14.80
C SER A 151 -13.86 -0.28 13.42
N VAL A 152 -13.03 -0.16 12.38
CA VAL A 152 -13.38 -0.68 11.05
C VAL A 152 -13.26 -2.21 10.95
N LEU A 153 -12.60 -2.87 11.90
CA LEU A 153 -12.50 -4.33 11.93
C LEU A 153 -13.76 -4.99 12.51
N ASP A 154 -14.45 -4.31 13.41
CA ASP A 154 -15.69 -4.79 14.02
C ASP A 154 -16.88 -4.56 13.08
N GLU A 155 -17.61 -5.65 12.78
CA GLU A 155 -18.77 -5.67 11.90
C GLU A 155 -19.91 -4.78 12.38
N TRP A 156 -20.06 -4.59 13.70
CA TRP A 156 -21.11 -3.75 14.27
C TRP A 156 -20.80 -2.27 14.17
N THR A 157 -19.54 -1.92 13.92
CA THR A 157 -19.05 -0.54 13.90
C THR A 157 -18.53 -0.13 12.54
N ARG A 158 -18.84 -0.89 11.49
CA ARG A 158 -18.53 -0.56 10.10
C ARG A 158 -19.74 -0.65 9.18
N GLU A 159 -19.72 0.13 8.12
CA GLU A 159 -20.68 0.12 7.03
C GLU A 159 -19.96 -0.13 5.70
N THR A 160 -20.65 -0.71 4.71
CA THR A 160 -20.12 -0.79 3.35
C THR A 160 -20.20 0.60 2.72
N TYR A 161 -19.17 0.99 1.99
CA TYR A 161 -19.08 2.30 1.35
C TYR A 161 -18.82 2.14 -0.16
N GLU A 162 -19.52 2.93 -0.96
CA GLU A 162 -19.30 3.05 -2.40
C GLU A 162 -19.24 4.53 -2.76
N GLN A 163 -18.26 4.91 -3.57
CA GLN A 163 -18.18 6.29 -4.05
C GLN A 163 -19.20 6.51 -5.15
N GLU A 164 -20.13 7.41 -4.89
CA GLU A 164 -21.08 7.86 -5.91
C GLU A 164 -20.33 8.66 -6.99
N VAL A 165 -20.51 8.25 -8.24
CA VAL A 165 -20.01 9.03 -9.39
C VAL A 165 -21.07 10.06 -9.74
N PRO A 166 -20.75 11.36 -9.67
CA PRO A 166 -21.64 12.40 -10.14
C PRO A 166 -22.08 12.17 -11.60
N GLN A 167 -23.37 12.29 -11.89
CA GLN A 167 -23.92 11.99 -13.22
C GLN A 167 -23.70 13.12 -14.25
N ASP A 168 -23.37 14.34 -13.81
CA ASP A 168 -23.13 15.44 -14.72
C ASP A 168 -21.72 15.38 -15.34
N ARG A 169 -21.65 15.70 -16.64
CA ARG A 169 -20.41 15.53 -17.42
C ARG A 169 -19.26 16.42 -16.92
N LEU A 170 -19.58 17.62 -16.43
CA LEU A 170 -18.59 18.57 -15.90
C LEU A 170 -18.02 18.11 -14.54
N SER A 171 -18.82 17.48 -13.68
CA SER A 171 -18.31 16.88 -12.44
C SER A 171 -17.59 15.56 -12.67
N THR A 172 -17.94 14.80 -13.72
CA THR A 172 -17.22 13.58 -14.12
C THR A 172 -15.79 13.91 -14.59
N GLU A 173 -15.62 14.95 -15.39
CA GLU A 173 -14.30 15.42 -15.86
C GLU A 173 -13.43 15.99 -14.73
N ASN A 174 -14.05 16.42 -13.61
CA ASN A 174 -13.36 16.94 -12.43
C ASN A 174 -13.31 15.96 -11.25
N PHE A 175 -13.79 14.72 -11.42
CA PHE A 175 -13.84 13.72 -10.37
C PHE A 175 -12.41 13.33 -9.94
N GLY A 176 -12.15 13.29 -8.63
CA GLY A 176 -10.81 13.02 -8.10
C GLY A 176 -9.83 14.21 -8.16
N ILE A 177 -10.26 15.38 -8.69
CA ILE A 177 -9.52 16.64 -8.59
C ILE A 177 -9.89 17.34 -7.28
N TRP A 178 -11.19 17.53 -7.08
CA TRP A 178 -11.72 18.09 -5.84
C TRP A 178 -11.95 16.97 -4.83
N GLY A 179 -11.44 17.17 -3.61
CA GLY A 179 -11.66 16.21 -2.53
C GLY A 179 -13.14 15.99 -2.25
N ASP A 180 -13.49 14.77 -1.87
CA ASP A 180 -14.85 14.38 -1.55
C ASP A 180 -15.28 15.00 -0.21
N LYS A 181 -15.88 16.18 -0.30
CA LYS A 181 -16.38 16.93 0.85
C LYS A 181 -17.48 16.19 1.61
N LEU A 182 -18.27 15.34 0.94
CA LEU A 182 -19.36 14.60 1.58
C LEU A 182 -18.80 13.44 2.39
N LEU A 183 -17.84 12.69 1.85
CA LEU A 183 -17.15 11.63 2.58
C LEU A 183 -16.44 12.17 3.84
N LEU A 184 -15.83 13.34 3.70
CA LEU A 184 -15.06 14.00 4.76
C LEU A 184 -15.92 14.79 5.75
N ALA A 185 -17.18 15.05 5.42
CA ALA A 185 -18.13 15.68 6.34
C ALA A 185 -18.33 14.82 7.61
N ASP A 186 -18.85 15.45 8.67
CA ASP A 186 -19.18 14.79 9.93
C ASP A 186 -18.03 13.95 10.49
N GLY A 187 -16.83 14.52 10.51
CA GLY A 187 -15.64 13.89 11.08
C GLY A 187 -15.14 12.68 10.28
N GLY A 188 -15.41 12.61 8.97
CA GLY A 188 -14.89 11.55 8.10
C GLY A 188 -13.36 11.42 8.17
N HIS A 189 -12.65 12.53 8.43
CA HIS A 189 -11.21 12.53 8.66
C HIS A 189 -10.75 11.68 9.85
N GLU A 190 -11.62 11.43 10.83
CA GLU A 190 -11.34 10.68 12.04
C GLU A 190 -11.92 9.26 11.99
N LYS A 191 -12.55 8.87 10.88
CA LYS A 191 -13.15 7.55 10.70
C LYS A 191 -12.20 6.67 9.91
N GLU A 192 -11.90 5.50 10.46
CA GLU A 192 -11.10 4.50 9.75
C GLU A 192 -11.82 3.97 8.50
N MET A 193 -11.03 3.53 7.54
CA MET A 193 -11.51 2.91 6.31
C MET A 193 -10.71 1.64 6.04
N MET A 194 -11.39 0.57 5.63
CA MET A 194 -10.77 -0.70 5.28
C MET A 194 -11.19 -1.12 3.87
N ILE A 195 -10.22 -1.47 3.04
CA ILE A 195 -10.45 -2.01 1.72
C ILE A 195 -10.05 -3.47 1.75
N VAL A 196 -10.98 -4.35 1.38
CA VAL A 196 -10.76 -5.78 1.27
C VAL A 196 -10.80 -6.16 -0.20
N ALA A 197 -9.65 -6.53 -0.76
CA ALA A 197 -9.54 -7.07 -2.11
C ALA A 197 -9.25 -8.57 -2.04
N ARG A 198 -10.02 -9.39 -2.76
CA ARG A 198 -9.90 -10.85 -2.81
C ARG A 198 -9.65 -11.31 -4.22
N ARG A 199 -8.60 -12.12 -4.40
CA ARG A 199 -8.31 -12.82 -5.65
C ARG A 199 -9.44 -13.81 -5.96
N GLY A 200 -9.64 -14.09 -7.24
CA GLY A 200 -10.61 -15.08 -7.68
C GLY A 200 -10.30 -16.51 -7.23
N ALA A 201 -11.29 -17.38 -7.31
CA ALA A 201 -11.14 -18.81 -7.08
C ALA A 201 -10.13 -19.43 -8.05
N ASP A 202 -9.36 -20.40 -7.55
CA ASP A 202 -8.35 -21.17 -8.31
C ASP A 202 -7.21 -20.35 -8.95
N ILE A 203 -7.09 -19.06 -8.61
CA ILE A 203 -5.95 -18.24 -9.01
C ILE A 203 -4.72 -18.64 -8.20
N ASP A 204 -3.61 -18.93 -8.88
CA ASP A 204 -2.32 -19.03 -8.23
C ASP A 204 -1.83 -17.63 -7.86
N TYR A 205 -2.02 -17.29 -6.59
CA TYR A 205 -1.65 -16.01 -6.03
C TYR A 205 -0.23 -15.99 -5.46
N ALA A 206 0.55 -17.08 -5.57
CA ALA A 206 1.91 -17.09 -5.07
C ALA A 206 2.78 -16.07 -5.83
N GLU A 207 3.74 -15.45 -5.13
CA GLU A 207 4.74 -14.62 -5.80
C GLU A 207 5.72 -15.54 -6.52
N ALA A 208 5.58 -15.65 -7.83
CA ALA A 208 6.37 -16.59 -8.63
C ALA A 208 7.80 -16.09 -8.84
N GLU A 209 8.77 -17.01 -8.80
CA GLU A 209 10.12 -16.72 -9.27
C GLU A 209 10.08 -16.37 -10.77
N GLY A 210 10.76 -15.28 -11.14
CA GLY A 210 10.72 -14.79 -12.53
C GLY A 210 9.39 -14.15 -12.95
N SER A 211 8.52 -13.75 -12.01
CA SER A 211 7.31 -12.99 -12.34
C SER A 211 7.63 -11.76 -13.19
N PRO A 212 6.73 -11.32 -14.09
CA PRO A 212 6.92 -10.11 -14.89
C PRO A 212 7.32 -8.90 -14.04
N PHE A 213 8.12 -8.00 -14.64
CA PHE A 213 8.46 -6.74 -14.00
C PHE A 213 7.25 -5.82 -13.94
N ILE A 214 7.11 -5.14 -12.81
CA ILE A 214 6.12 -4.09 -12.61
C ILE A 214 6.72 -2.71 -12.96
N ARG A 215 5.92 -1.65 -12.94
CA ARG A 215 6.37 -0.33 -13.43
C ARG A 215 7.62 0.20 -12.71
N SER A 216 7.63 0.09 -11.38
CA SER A 216 8.72 0.53 -10.50
C SER A 216 9.34 -0.68 -9.80
N ASP A 217 9.86 -1.65 -10.58
CA ASP A 217 10.38 -2.93 -10.07
C ASP A 217 11.83 -2.82 -9.58
N ILE A 218 12.03 -3.02 -8.28
CA ILE A 218 13.34 -2.99 -7.63
C ILE A 218 14.32 -4.01 -8.23
N ARG A 219 13.82 -5.15 -8.73
CA ARG A 219 14.69 -6.16 -9.36
C ARG A 219 15.25 -5.64 -10.68
N LYS A 220 14.48 -4.86 -11.43
CA LYS A 220 14.96 -4.28 -12.69
C LYS A 220 16.01 -3.21 -12.42
N ASP A 221 15.71 -2.30 -11.50
CA ASP A 221 16.59 -1.16 -11.19
C ASP A 221 17.89 -1.58 -10.49
N MET A 222 17.85 -2.68 -9.75
CA MET A 222 19.00 -3.25 -9.04
C MET A 222 19.60 -4.47 -9.75
N GLU A 223 19.36 -4.64 -11.06
CA GLU A 223 19.99 -5.67 -11.89
C GLU A 223 19.79 -7.13 -11.37
N GLY A 224 18.66 -7.40 -10.72
CA GLY A 224 18.31 -8.70 -10.17
C GLY A 224 19.07 -9.07 -8.89
N ARG A 225 19.75 -8.10 -8.25
CA ARG A 225 20.47 -8.32 -6.98
C ARG A 225 19.53 -8.81 -5.89
N THR A 226 20.07 -9.66 -5.02
CA THR A 226 19.37 -10.08 -3.80
C THR A 226 19.23 -8.90 -2.84
N TRP A 227 18.22 -8.94 -1.95
CA TRP A 227 18.04 -7.89 -0.93
C TRP A 227 19.31 -7.63 -0.12
N ARG A 228 20.04 -8.68 0.29
CA ARG A 228 21.32 -8.54 1.01
C ARG A 228 22.36 -7.73 0.22
N ALA A 229 22.45 -7.95 -1.09
CA ALA A 229 23.37 -7.22 -1.96
C ALA A 229 22.91 -5.77 -2.19
N ILE A 230 21.60 -5.54 -2.35
CA ILE A 230 21.01 -4.20 -2.43
C ILE A 230 21.30 -3.42 -1.15
N ARG A 231 21.05 -4.03 0.02
CA ARG A 231 21.30 -3.41 1.32
C ARG A 231 22.77 -3.03 1.51
N HIS A 232 23.70 -3.90 1.13
CA HIS A 232 25.13 -3.58 1.18
C HIS A 232 25.47 -2.41 0.25
N TYR A 233 24.99 -2.44 -0.99
CA TYR A 233 25.27 -1.40 -1.97
C TYR A 233 24.71 -0.02 -1.57
N CYS A 234 23.48 0.00 -1.04
CA CYS A 234 22.81 1.22 -0.61
C CYS A 234 23.25 1.69 0.79
N GLY A 235 23.65 0.77 1.68
CA GLY A 235 24.10 1.08 3.04
C GLY A 235 25.43 1.84 3.06
N ASP A 236 26.37 1.49 2.18
CA ASP A 236 27.66 2.19 2.06
C ASP A 236 27.50 3.67 1.64
N ALA A 237 26.37 4.03 1.02
CA ALA A 237 26.06 5.39 0.61
C ALA A 237 25.69 6.33 1.77
N LEU A 238 25.18 5.78 2.88
CA LEU A 238 24.63 6.54 4.00
C LEU A 238 25.67 6.86 5.08
N ASN A 239 26.86 6.25 5.02
CA ASN A 239 27.98 6.47 5.95
C ASN A 239 28.59 7.90 5.92
N GLY A 240 28.03 8.82 5.14
CA GLY A 240 28.44 10.23 5.06
C GLY A 240 27.63 11.22 5.92
N GLY A 241 26.58 10.80 6.63
CA GLY A 241 25.77 11.71 7.44
C GLY A 241 24.98 11.04 8.57
N ASN A 242 25.34 11.39 9.81
CA ASN A 242 24.65 11.15 11.09
C ASN A 242 23.94 9.80 11.26
N GLN A 243 24.61 8.87 11.97
CA GLN A 243 24.00 7.68 12.55
C GLN A 243 22.95 8.09 13.60
N GLY A 244 21.69 8.16 13.20
CA GLY A 244 20.59 7.92 14.13
C GLY A 244 20.37 6.42 14.17
N GLU A 245 20.45 5.82 15.36
CA GLU A 245 20.21 4.39 15.57
C GLU A 245 18.90 3.95 14.87
N GLU A 246 18.99 2.97 13.96
CA GLU A 246 17.84 2.38 13.25
C GLU A 246 16.92 1.73 14.28
N GLN A 247 15.85 2.44 14.66
CA GLN A 247 14.78 1.82 15.43
C GLN A 247 14.06 0.84 14.50
N VAL A 248 14.39 -0.45 14.64
CA VAL A 248 13.58 -1.54 14.10
C VAL A 248 12.21 -1.43 14.76
N GLU A 249 11.27 -0.83 14.04
CA GLU A 249 9.88 -0.71 14.48
C GLU A 249 9.29 -2.12 14.54
N THR A 250 9.33 -2.68 15.76
CA THR A 250 8.85 -4.02 16.05
C THR A 250 7.43 -3.89 16.54
N ASP A 251 6.50 -4.33 15.71
CA ASP A 251 5.09 -4.39 16.04
C ASP A 251 4.86 -5.43 17.16
N SER A 252 4.22 -5.01 18.25
CA SER A 252 3.92 -5.84 19.43
C SER A 252 2.42 -5.89 19.65
N TYR A 253 1.85 -7.09 19.61
CA TYR A 253 0.42 -7.30 19.69
C TYR A 253 0.07 -8.58 20.44
N THR A 254 -1.14 -8.63 21.02
CA THR A 254 -1.69 -9.84 21.66
C THR A 254 -2.56 -10.61 20.67
N ASN A 255 -3.36 -9.90 19.88
CA ASN A 255 -4.13 -10.42 18.75
C ASN A 255 -3.56 -9.86 17.42
N VAL A 256 -3.54 -10.66 16.37
CA VAL A 256 -3.11 -10.25 15.02
C VAL A 256 -3.93 -9.10 14.44
N GLU A 257 -5.13 -8.88 14.97
CA GLU A 257 -6.01 -7.76 14.62
C GLU A 257 -5.80 -6.53 15.53
N ASP A 258 -5.01 -6.63 16.60
CA ASP A 258 -4.73 -5.49 17.48
C ASP A 258 -3.69 -4.57 16.83
N TYR A 259 -4.05 -3.32 16.60
CA TYR A 259 -3.14 -2.28 16.15
C TYR A 259 -3.48 -0.94 16.78
N ASN A 260 -2.49 -0.05 16.82
CA ASN A 260 -2.64 1.33 17.23
C ASN A 260 -2.06 2.24 16.16
N TRP A 261 -2.75 3.34 15.86
CA TRP A 261 -2.17 4.37 15.02
C TRP A 261 -1.09 5.14 15.78
N PRO A 262 0.02 5.50 15.12
CA PRO A 262 0.97 6.42 15.70
C PRO A 262 0.28 7.77 16.01
N PRO A 263 0.69 8.49 17.06
CA PRO A 263 0.07 9.76 17.45
C PRO A 263 0.08 10.77 16.28
N ALA A 264 -1.03 11.49 16.11
CA ALA A 264 -1.15 12.53 15.10
C ALA A 264 -0.05 13.59 15.28
N GLY A 265 0.69 13.92 14.21
CA GLY A 265 1.76 14.90 14.26
C GLY A 265 3.10 14.37 14.78
N THR A 266 3.23 13.07 15.03
CA THR A 266 4.56 12.45 15.06
C THR A 266 5.06 12.48 13.61
N PRO A 267 6.07 13.31 13.25
CA PRO A 267 6.71 13.13 11.97
C PRO A 267 7.17 11.67 11.90
N SER A 268 6.75 10.97 10.85
CA SER A 268 7.24 9.63 10.53
C SER A 268 8.73 9.74 10.22
N HIS A 269 9.56 9.87 11.25
CA HIS A 269 11.01 9.79 11.13
C HIS A 269 11.48 8.34 11.03
N SER A 270 10.60 7.35 11.22
CA SER A 270 10.87 5.97 10.84
C SER A 270 10.53 5.74 9.36
N ASN A 271 11.33 6.35 8.47
CA ASN A 271 11.57 5.61 7.22
C ASN A 271 12.22 4.30 7.64
N ILE A 272 11.95 3.20 6.94
CA ILE A 272 12.71 1.96 7.12
C ILE A 272 14.12 2.26 6.59
N TYR A 273 14.92 2.91 7.43
CA TYR A 273 16.30 3.30 7.19
C TYR A 273 17.15 2.08 7.47
N ALA A 274 17.45 1.29 6.45
CA ALA A 274 18.42 0.21 6.58
C ALA A 274 19.78 0.76 7.08
N GLY A 275 20.18 0.44 8.32
CA GLY A 275 21.47 0.79 8.89
C GLY A 275 21.65 0.34 10.34
N ILE A 276 22.52 -0.66 10.56
CA ILE A 276 23.01 -1.10 11.88
C ILE A 276 23.55 0.08 12.69
#